data_AF-A0A0Q0CQD7-F1
#
_entry.id   AF-A0A0Q0CQD7-F1
#
_cell.length_a   1.000
_cell.length_b   1.000
_cell.length_c   1.000
_cell.angle_alpha   90.00
_cell.angle_beta   90.00
_cell.angle_gamma   90.00
#
_symmetry.space_group_name_H-M   'P 1'
#
loop_
_entity.id
_entity.type
_entity.pdbx_description
1 polymer ?
#
loop_
_entity_poly.entity_id
_entity_poly.type
_entity_poly.pdbx_seq_one_letter_code
_entity_poly.pdbx_strand_id
1 'polypeptide(L)'
;MQNWRNLNYFWKKIMEKEFLKSRGNRTKDESVIHMNDMKKIDEIIVQQYCIRRLKLESPDEFEKLAAFRGELDETLKQAGFTISTNPIQLDRVLALMGCLRFVELKKNRKLVKQGEPELARAALIDELADDSPIEITKHFLTNEILDKLLSSMREWEPLLTEFEKKYNYLKYYSLYGITNHVPGEVIYKRFFESYHELDEVYYDATMFKKEALWLHSKTSYRDEQLAHLVRTSANEVAHFSSNIKIFGGGQHQIKIEEAELKDHLILAIPTDQTPKNIDDALYKLRTALLSAFIEQGGYHRFSSDEFDNSKFMSDYTYKPCVVGQWNRVKNKIVGLWAWDTSRSKTVAETVNFVREEMGNFAKTVGIKTASYSEKSIQLYYESAVGQIGTGRRTSDGFCKMRDIDRQVTKSETILGLTEH
;
A
#
# COMPACT_ATOMS: atom_id res chain seq x y z
N MET A 1 -17.00 -25.02 31.28
CA MET A 1 -17.74 -23.79 30.91
C MET A 1 -17.61 -22.65 31.95
N GLN A 2 -17.49 -22.91 33.26
CA GLN A 2 -17.29 -21.88 34.30
C GLN A 2 -16.00 -21.03 34.10
N ASN A 3 -14.89 -21.64 33.65
CA ASN A 3 -13.60 -20.94 33.48
C ASN A 3 -13.57 -19.94 32.32
N TRP A 4 -14.38 -20.11 31.27
CA TRP A 4 -14.43 -19.18 30.13
C TRP A 4 -15.21 -17.90 30.44
N ARG A 5 -16.23 -17.97 31.30
CA ARG A 5 -16.97 -16.77 31.75
C ARG A 5 -16.14 -15.91 32.69
N ASN A 6 -15.28 -16.51 33.51
CA ASN A 6 -14.36 -15.78 34.39
C ASN A 6 -13.21 -15.11 33.62
N LEU A 7 -12.69 -15.72 32.55
CA LEU A 7 -11.67 -15.11 31.70
C LEU A 7 -12.22 -13.88 30.93
N ASN A 8 -13.42 -13.98 30.36
CA ASN A 8 -14.07 -12.87 29.68
C ASN A 8 -14.43 -11.71 30.63
N TYR A 9 -14.85 -12.03 31.86
CA TYR A 9 -15.11 -11.00 32.88
C TYR A 9 -13.81 -10.33 33.35
N PHE A 10 -12.70 -11.07 33.44
CA PHE A 10 -11.39 -10.55 33.81
C PHE A 10 -10.79 -9.63 32.73
N TRP A 11 -10.83 -10.04 31.46
CA TRP A 11 -10.42 -9.20 30.32
C TRP A 11 -11.30 -7.96 30.16
N LYS A 12 -12.61 -8.09 30.36
CA LYS A 12 -13.53 -6.94 30.34
C LYS A 12 -13.22 -5.95 31.47
N LYS A 13 -12.89 -6.42 32.68
CA LYS A 13 -12.49 -5.56 33.81
C LYS A 13 -11.13 -4.90 33.63
N ILE A 14 -10.17 -5.57 32.98
CA ILE A 14 -8.85 -4.98 32.65
C ILE A 14 -9.02 -3.91 31.57
N MET A 15 -9.76 -4.21 30.51
CA MET A 15 -10.12 -3.24 29.47
C MET A 15 -10.87 -2.04 30.05
N GLU A 16 -11.88 -2.26 30.90
CA GLU A 16 -12.63 -1.17 31.54
C GLU A 16 -11.77 -0.34 32.53
N LYS A 17 -10.85 -0.96 33.28
CA LYS A 17 -9.97 -0.23 34.22
C LYS A 17 -8.83 0.55 33.54
N GLU A 18 -8.26 0.07 32.43
CA GLU A 18 -7.21 0.81 31.72
C GLU A 18 -7.77 1.97 30.88
N PHE A 19 -9.00 1.85 30.36
CA PHE A 19 -9.62 2.91 29.55
C PHE A 19 -10.29 4.05 30.35
N LEU A 20 -10.57 3.86 31.65
CA LEU A 20 -11.32 4.85 32.45
C LEU A 20 -10.48 6.00 33.03
N LYS A 21 -9.15 5.99 32.91
CA LYS A 21 -8.27 6.97 33.59
C LYS A 21 -7.61 8.05 32.74
N SER A 22 -7.81 8.12 31.43
CA SER A 22 -7.01 9.04 30.61
C SER A 22 -7.79 9.78 29.52
N ARG A 23 -8.62 10.75 29.93
CA ARG A 23 -9.15 11.76 29.00
C ARG A 23 -8.03 12.54 28.28
N GLY A 24 -6.85 12.67 28.86
CA GLY A 24 -5.68 13.27 28.21
C GLY A 24 -4.98 12.34 27.20
N ASN A 25 -4.90 11.04 27.48
CA ASN A 25 -4.06 10.11 26.69
C ASN A 25 -4.78 9.56 25.45
N ARG A 26 -6.11 9.43 25.47
CA ARG A 26 -6.88 9.07 24.26
C ARG A 26 -6.62 10.01 23.09
N THR A 27 -6.53 11.31 23.36
CA THR A 27 -6.31 12.33 22.34
C THR A 27 -4.98 12.17 21.59
N LYS A 28 -3.91 11.71 22.28
CA LYS A 28 -2.60 11.48 21.67
C LYS A 28 -2.59 10.20 20.83
N ASP A 29 -3.16 9.10 21.33
CA ASP A 29 -3.28 7.84 20.56
C ASP A 29 -4.15 8.01 19.32
N GLU A 30 -5.31 8.68 19.47
CA GLU A 30 -6.19 9.05 18.35
C GLU A 30 -5.43 9.88 17.30
N SER A 31 -4.55 10.79 17.72
CA SER A 31 -3.78 11.62 16.79
C SER A 31 -2.76 10.84 15.95
N VAL A 32 -2.08 9.85 16.54
CA VAL A 32 -1.11 9.01 15.81
C VAL A 32 -1.82 8.06 14.86
N ILE A 33 -2.91 7.45 15.32
CA ILE A 33 -3.79 6.60 14.51
C ILE A 33 -4.32 7.39 13.30
N HIS A 34 -4.88 8.58 13.54
CA HIS A 34 -5.38 9.44 12.46
C HIS A 34 -4.26 9.86 11.51
N MET A 35 -3.06 10.14 12.00
CA MET A 35 -1.91 10.45 11.14
C MET A 35 -1.54 9.26 10.24
N ASN A 36 -1.51 8.03 10.79
CA ASN A 36 -1.21 6.82 10.03
C ASN A 36 -2.28 6.50 8.98
N ASP A 37 -3.55 6.65 9.31
CA ASP A 37 -4.65 6.47 8.35
C ASP A 37 -4.59 7.52 7.24
N MET A 38 -4.41 8.80 7.59
CA MET A 38 -4.26 9.87 6.60
C MET A 38 -3.06 9.60 5.69
N LYS A 39 -1.95 9.13 6.25
CA LYS A 39 -0.79 8.70 5.48
C LYS A 39 -1.15 7.61 4.49
N LYS A 40 -1.76 6.53 4.96
CA LYS A 40 -2.14 5.40 4.11
C LYS A 40 -3.11 5.82 3.00
N ILE A 41 -4.11 6.65 3.30
CA ILE A 41 -5.03 7.17 2.28
C ILE A 41 -4.29 7.99 1.24
N ASP A 42 -3.45 8.94 1.66
CA ASP A 42 -2.71 9.80 0.73
C ASP A 42 -1.71 9.00 -0.10
N GLU A 43 -1.05 7.98 0.46
CA GLU A 43 -0.21 7.03 -0.27
C GLU A 43 -1.00 6.23 -1.32
N ILE A 44 -2.17 5.71 -0.98
CA ILE A 44 -3.06 5.02 -1.92
C ILE A 44 -3.45 5.97 -3.06
N ILE A 45 -3.87 7.19 -2.75
CA ILE A 45 -4.27 8.17 -3.78
C ILE A 45 -3.10 8.54 -4.69
N VAL A 46 -1.92 8.78 -4.13
CA VAL A 46 -0.69 9.08 -4.90
C VAL A 46 -0.34 7.91 -5.82
N GLN A 47 -0.31 6.69 -5.29
CA GLN A 47 -0.09 5.48 -6.09
C GLN A 47 -1.12 5.36 -7.23
N GLN A 48 -2.40 5.55 -6.93
CA GLN A 48 -3.47 5.48 -7.93
C GLN A 48 -3.34 6.55 -9.03
N TYR A 49 -2.80 7.73 -8.72
CA TYR A 49 -2.42 8.73 -9.73
C TYR A 49 -1.22 8.29 -10.57
N CYS A 50 -0.17 7.74 -9.95
CA CYS A 50 1.01 7.24 -10.65
C CYS A 50 0.67 6.10 -11.63
N ILE A 51 -0.19 5.16 -11.22
CA ILE A 51 -0.64 4.06 -12.08
C ILE A 51 -1.42 4.60 -13.29
N ARG A 52 -2.33 5.54 -13.07
CA ARG A 52 -3.10 6.18 -14.16
C ARG A 52 -2.20 6.98 -15.09
N ARG A 53 -1.14 7.59 -14.57
CA ARG A 53 -0.13 8.25 -15.37
C ARG A 53 0.62 7.23 -16.24
N LEU A 54 1.08 6.11 -15.68
CA LEU A 54 1.70 5.04 -16.46
C LEU A 54 0.75 4.54 -17.57
N LYS A 55 -0.52 4.28 -17.23
CA LYS A 55 -1.56 3.86 -18.19
C LYS A 55 -1.83 4.92 -19.29
N LEU A 56 -1.62 6.19 -18.98
CA LEU A 56 -1.78 7.29 -19.93
C LEU A 56 -0.54 7.45 -20.84
N GLU A 57 0.66 7.34 -20.28
CA GLU A 57 1.93 7.48 -20.97
C GLU A 57 2.25 6.27 -21.86
N SER A 58 1.83 5.07 -21.46
CA SER A 58 2.25 3.80 -22.04
C SER A 58 1.19 2.73 -21.82
N PRO A 59 0.03 2.84 -22.51
CA PRO A 59 -1.11 1.95 -22.31
C PRO A 59 -0.76 0.49 -22.60
N ASP A 60 -0.01 0.21 -23.68
CA ASP A 60 0.33 -1.16 -24.09
C ASP A 60 1.24 -1.85 -23.06
N GLU A 61 2.24 -1.14 -22.53
CA GLU A 61 3.09 -1.64 -21.46
C GLU A 61 2.31 -1.86 -20.17
N PHE A 62 1.40 -0.94 -19.82
CA PHE A 62 0.55 -1.11 -18.64
C PHE A 62 -0.36 -2.34 -18.76
N GLU A 63 -1.05 -2.52 -19.89
CA GLU A 63 -1.94 -3.67 -20.09
C GLU A 63 -1.17 -4.99 -20.08
N LYS A 64 0.06 -5.02 -20.61
CA LYS A 64 0.98 -6.17 -20.50
C LYS A 64 1.33 -6.49 -19.04
N LEU A 65 1.71 -5.49 -18.25
CA LEU A 65 2.02 -5.69 -16.83
C LEU A 65 0.79 -6.13 -16.02
N ALA A 66 -0.39 -5.58 -16.34
CA ALA A 66 -1.65 -5.97 -15.72
C ALA A 66 -2.04 -7.42 -16.07
N ALA A 67 -1.83 -7.84 -17.33
CA ALA A 67 -2.05 -9.21 -17.77
C ALA A 67 -1.12 -10.19 -17.04
N PHE A 68 0.17 -9.86 -16.92
CA PHE A 68 1.13 -10.66 -16.17
C PHE A 68 0.70 -10.84 -14.70
N ARG A 69 0.33 -9.73 -14.03
CA ARG A 69 -0.20 -9.78 -12.68
C ARG A 69 -1.44 -10.69 -12.59
N GLY A 70 -2.37 -10.58 -13.55
CA GLY A 70 -3.59 -11.37 -13.59
C GLY A 70 -3.31 -12.88 -13.74
N GLU A 71 -2.34 -13.25 -14.57
CA GLU A 71 -1.92 -14.64 -14.77
C GLU A 71 -1.36 -15.26 -13.49
N LEU A 72 -0.52 -14.53 -12.76
CA LEU A 72 0.02 -14.96 -11.46
C LEU A 72 -1.09 -15.08 -10.40
N ASP A 73 -1.97 -14.08 -10.31
CA ASP A 73 -3.09 -14.06 -9.35
C ASP A 73 -4.06 -15.23 -9.58
N GLU A 74 -4.36 -15.52 -10.85
CA GLU A 74 -5.22 -16.65 -11.22
C GLU A 74 -4.54 -18.00 -10.95
N THR A 75 -3.24 -18.13 -11.19
CA THR A 75 -2.48 -19.34 -10.83
C THR A 75 -2.50 -19.60 -9.33
N LEU A 76 -2.33 -18.55 -8.51
CA LEU A 76 -2.43 -18.64 -7.04
C LEU A 76 -3.84 -18.99 -6.60
N LYS A 77 -4.87 -18.41 -7.23
CA LYS A 77 -6.27 -18.74 -6.95
C LYS A 77 -6.56 -20.22 -7.23
N GLN A 78 -6.08 -20.75 -8.36
CA GLN A 78 -6.22 -22.17 -8.73
C GLN A 78 -5.46 -23.09 -7.76
N ALA A 79 -4.35 -22.62 -7.20
CA ALA A 79 -3.61 -23.31 -6.16
C ALA A 79 -4.30 -23.29 -4.79
N GLY A 80 -5.43 -22.59 -4.63
CA GLY A 80 -6.21 -22.55 -3.39
C GLY A 80 -5.88 -21.37 -2.48
N PHE A 81 -5.08 -20.39 -2.93
CA PHE A 81 -4.88 -19.14 -2.20
C PHE A 81 -6.17 -18.30 -2.23
N THR A 82 -6.51 -17.68 -1.11
CA THR A 82 -7.77 -16.94 -0.95
C THR A 82 -7.53 -15.51 -0.49
N ILE A 83 -8.49 -14.62 -0.78
CA ILE A 83 -8.54 -13.31 -0.16
C ILE A 83 -9.39 -13.45 1.10
N SER A 84 -8.71 -13.63 2.24
CA SER A 84 -9.34 -13.84 3.52
C SER A 84 -8.53 -13.22 4.64
N THR A 85 -9.23 -12.90 5.72
CA THR A 85 -8.63 -12.43 6.98
C THR A 85 -8.41 -13.57 7.98
N ASN A 86 -8.64 -14.81 7.56
CA ASN A 86 -8.40 -15.98 8.39
C ASN A 86 -6.90 -16.32 8.36
N PRO A 87 -6.18 -16.27 9.50
CA PRO A 87 -4.74 -16.54 9.54
C PRO A 87 -4.36 -17.99 9.20
N ILE A 88 -5.35 -18.90 9.16
CA ILE A 88 -5.15 -20.32 8.80
C ILE A 88 -5.22 -20.50 7.27
N GLN A 89 -5.76 -19.53 6.53
CA GLN A 89 -5.87 -19.58 5.08
C GLN A 89 -4.66 -18.91 4.42
N LEU A 90 -4.21 -19.46 3.31
CA LEU A 90 -3.13 -18.87 2.53
C LEU A 90 -3.61 -17.58 1.86
N ASP A 91 -2.86 -16.50 2.09
CA ASP A 91 -3.20 -15.17 1.64
C ASP A 91 -2.76 -14.94 0.19
N ARG A 92 -3.74 -14.88 -0.72
CA ARG A 92 -3.51 -14.62 -2.15
C ARG A 92 -2.83 -13.28 -2.38
N VAL A 93 -3.12 -12.27 -1.56
CA VAL A 93 -2.56 -10.92 -1.70
C VAL A 93 -1.05 -10.94 -1.45
N LEU A 94 -0.63 -11.54 -0.33
CA LEU A 94 0.79 -11.64 0.03
C LEU A 94 1.55 -12.57 -0.93
N ALA A 95 0.95 -13.68 -1.35
CA ALA A 95 1.58 -14.59 -2.30
C ALA A 95 1.80 -13.94 -3.67
N LEU A 96 0.83 -13.13 -4.15
CA LEU A 96 0.99 -12.38 -5.39
C LEU A 96 2.09 -11.32 -5.27
N MET A 97 2.14 -10.63 -4.13
CA MET A 97 3.21 -9.66 -3.83
C MET A 97 4.58 -10.35 -3.82
N GLY A 98 4.71 -11.52 -3.21
CA GLY A 98 5.92 -12.34 -3.23
C GLY A 98 6.31 -12.77 -4.65
N CYS A 99 5.36 -13.19 -5.49
CA CYS A 99 5.63 -13.52 -6.90
C CYS A 99 6.19 -12.33 -7.70
N LEU A 100 5.61 -11.14 -7.54
CA LEU A 100 6.07 -9.95 -8.24
C LEU A 100 7.41 -9.44 -7.70
N ARG A 101 7.61 -9.52 -6.38
CA ARG A 101 8.89 -9.20 -5.74
C ARG A 101 10.00 -10.14 -6.19
N PHE A 102 9.69 -11.43 -6.35
CA PHE A 102 10.62 -12.43 -6.86
C PHE A 102 11.20 -12.01 -8.22
N VAL A 103 10.35 -11.64 -9.18
CA VAL A 103 10.80 -11.23 -10.53
C VAL A 103 11.34 -9.80 -10.61
N GLU A 104 11.05 -8.95 -9.63
CA GLU A 104 11.67 -7.63 -9.53
C GLU A 104 13.18 -7.74 -9.23
N LEU A 105 13.61 -8.83 -8.58
CA LEU A 105 15.02 -9.07 -8.26
C LEU A 105 15.81 -9.59 -9.47
N LYS A 106 16.79 -8.79 -9.93
CA LYS A 106 17.70 -9.16 -11.04
C LYS A 106 18.38 -10.51 -10.88
N LYS A 107 18.73 -10.91 -9.65
CA LYS A 107 19.33 -12.22 -9.36
C LYS A 107 18.36 -13.37 -9.69
N ASN A 108 17.08 -13.21 -9.35
CA ASN A 108 16.05 -14.22 -9.56
C ASN A 108 15.64 -14.28 -11.04
N ARG A 109 15.55 -13.14 -11.73
CA ARG A 109 15.37 -13.12 -13.19
C ARG A 109 16.47 -13.89 -13.93
N LYS A 110 17.72 -13.80 -13.46
CA LYS A 110 18.82 -14.61 -14.00
C LYS A 110 18.61 -16.10 -13.76
N LEU A 111 18.22 -16.52 -12.56
CA LEU A 111 17.91 -17.93 -12.23
C LEU A 111 16.81 -18.49 -13.14
N VAL A 112 15.72 -17.75 -13.29
CA VAL A 112 14.58 -18.13 -14.14
C VAL A 112 15.01 -18.28 -15.61
N LYS A 113 15.88 -17.39 -16.10
CA LYS A 113 16.41 -17.38 -17.46
C LYS A 113 17.44 -18.47 -17.74
N GLN A 114 18.32 -18.75 -16.79
CA GLN A 114 19.40 -19.73 -16.92
C GLN A 114 18.88 -21.18 -16.93
N GLY A 115 17.62 -21.39 -16.56
CA GLY A 115 17.01 -22.71 -16.63
C GLY A 115 17.47 -23.62 -15.50
N GLU A 116 17.65 -23.07 -14.30
CA GLU A 116 17.95 -23.82 -13.07
C GLU A 116 16.66 -23.99 -12.24
N PRO A 117 15.74 -24.90 -12.64
CA PRO A 117 14.39 -24.96 -12.08
C PRO A 117 14.39 -25.23 -10.58
N GLU A 118 15.25 -26.11 -10.07
CA GLU A 118 15.27 -26.43 -8.64
C GLU A 118 15.70 -25.24 -7.77
N LEU A 119 16.70 -24.47 -8.23
CA LEU A 119 17.15 -23.27 -7.52
C LEU A 119 16.11 -22.15 -7.61
N ALA A 120 15.47 -21.99 -8.77
CA ALA A 120 14.38 -21.03 -8.94
C ALA A 120 13.16 -21.39 -8.09
N ARG A 121 12.80 -22.68 -7.99
CA ARG A 121 11.71 -23.17 -7.12
C ARG A 121 12.01 -22.92 -5.65
N ALA A 122 13.21 -23.29 -5.19
CA ALA A 122 13.61 -23.07 -3.80
C ALA A 122 13.55 -21.58 -3.45
N ALA A 123 14.12 -20.72 -4.31
CA ALA A 123 14.10 -19.28 -4.09
C ALA A 123 12.67 -18.69 -4.13
N LEU A 124 11.77 -19.21 -4.99
CA LEU A 124 10.38 -18.77 -5.03
C LEU A 124 9.60 -19.22 -3.79
N ILE A 125 9.84 -20.44 -3.30
CA ILE A 125 9.24 -20.92 -2.05
C ILE A 125 9.65 -20.01 -0.90
N ASP A 126 10.94 -19.66 -0.79
CA ASP A 126 11.44 -18.77 0.26
C ASP A 126 10.74 -17.41 0.20
N GLU A 127 10.55 -16.85 -1.01
CA GLU A 127 9.86 -15.58 -1.21
C GLU A 127 8.37 -15.62 -0.80
N LEU A 128 7.70 -16.76 -1.03
CA LEU A 128 6.29 -16.97 -0.69
C LEU A 128 6.09 -17.39 0.77
N ALA A 129 7.15 -17.80 1.45
CA ALA A 129 7.15 -18.27 2.82
C ALA A 129 7.47 -17.17 3.85
N ASP A 130 7.94 -16.00 3.41
CA ASP A 130 8.50 -14.93 4.25
C ASP A 130 7.57 -14.45 5.39
N ASP A 131 6.25 -14.61 5.24
CA ASP A 131 5.24 -14.19 6.23
C ASP A 131 4.17 -15.26 6.56
N SER A 132 4.32 -16.50 6.09
CA SER A 132 3.32 -17.56 6.27
C SER A 132 3.88 -18.79 7.00
N PRO A 133 3.06 -19.56 7.74
CA PRO A 133 3.50 -20.83 8.31
C PRO A 133 4.01 -21.75 7.20
N ILE A 134 5.34 -21.92 7.16
CA ILE A 134 6.08 -22.60 6.07
C ILE A 134 5.46 -23.97 5.72
N GLU A 135 4.96 -24.69 6.71
CA GLU A 135 4.35 -26.01 6.54
C GLU A 135 3.03 -25.99 5.76
N ILE A 136 2.21 -24.95 5.95
CA ILE A 136 0.94 -24.80 5.24
C ILE A 136 1.24 -24.36 3.80
N THR A 137 2.10 -23.36 3.61
CA THR A 137 2.44 -22.84 2.28
C THR A 137 3.05 -23.93 1.38
N LYS A 138 3.93 -24.78 1.92
CA LYS A 138 4.54 -25.89 1.17
C LYS A 138 3.55 -26.94 0.69
N HIS A 139 2.41 -27.12 1.38
CA HIS A 139 1.42 -28.12 0.97
C HIS A 139 0.66 -27.71 -0.31
N PHE A 140 0.47 -26.41 -0.53
CA PHE A 140 -0.26 -25.87 -1.68
C PHE A 140 0.67 -25.48 -2.84
N LEU A 141 1.95 -25.18 -2.56
CA LEU A 141 2.98 -24.95 -3.57
C LEU A 141 3.52 -26.28 -4.12
N THR A 142 2.67 -27.02 -4.83
CA THR A 142 3.13 -28.21 -5.57
C THR A 142 4.11 -27.82 -6.67
N ASN A 143 4.94 -28.77 -7.12
CA ASN A 143 5.87 -28.53 -8.23
C ASN A 143 5.15 -28.05 -9.50
N GLU A 144 3.92 -28.53 -9.75
CA GLU A 144 3.13 -28.07 -10.89
C GLU A 144 2.78 -26.57 -10.80
N ILE A 145 2.37 -26.11 -9.62
CA ILE A 145 2.04 -24.68 -9.40
C ILE A 145 3.31 -23.84 -9.52
N LEU A 146 4.41 -24.27 -8.90
CA LEU A 146 5.68 -23.57 -8.98
C LEU A 146 6.19 -23.49 -10.43
N ASP A 147 6.04 -24.56 -11.21
CA ASP A 147 6.43 -24.58 -12.61
C ASP A 147 5.58 -23.63 -13.47
N LYS A 148 4.26 -23.57 -13.21
CA LYS A 148 3.39 -22.58 -13.87
C LYS A 148 3.83 -21.15 -13.56
N LEU A 149 4.01 -20.83 -12.27
CA LEU A 149 4.46 -19.51 -11.84
C LEU A 149 5.81 -19.15 -12.48
N LEU A 150 6.80 -20.03 -12.42
CA LEU A 150 8.13 -19.79 -12.98
C LEU A 150 8.12 -19.69 -14.51
N SER A 151 7.24 -20.43 -15.19
CA SER A 151 7.07 -20.33 -16.64
C SER A 151 6.54 -18.95 -17.03
N SER A 152 5.48 -18.48 -16.39
CA SER A 152 4.96 -17.12 -16.60
C SER A 152 6.06 -16.09 -16.34
N MET A 153 6.73 -16.18 -15.19
CA MET A 153 7.83 -15.28 -14.84
C MET A 153 8.97 -15.26 -15.89
N ARG A 154 9.26 -16.40 -16.52
CA ARG A 154 10.25 -16.51 -17.60
C ARG A 154 9.82 -15.77 -18.85
N GLU A 155 8.55 -15.91 -19.25
CA GLU A 155 8.01 -15.26 -20.45
C GLU A 155 7.99 -13.74 -20.30
N TRP A 156 7.76 -13.25 -19.09
CA TRP A 156 7.64 -11.81 -18.80
C TRP A 156 8.98 -11.14 -18.42
N GLU A 157 10.07 -11.90 -18.20
CA GLU A 157 11.41 -11.37 -17.90
C GLU A 157 11.88 -10.29 -18.90
N PRO A 158 11.79 -10.49 -20.23
CA PRO A 158 12.26 -9.51 -21.20
C PRO A 158 11.49 -8.19 -21.11
N LEU A 159 10.17 -8.26 -20.88
CA LEU A 159 9.33 -7.07 -20.71
C LEU A 159 9.77 -6.27 -19.49
N LEU A 160 9.98 -6.92 -18.34
CA LEU A 160 10.39 -6.23 -17.12
C LEU A 160 11.77 -5.58 -17.28
N THR A 161 12.69 -6.27 -17.94
CA THR A 161 14.02 -5.74 -18.24
C THR A 161 13.96 -4.52 -19.19
N GLU A 162 13.05 -4.51 -20.17
CA GLU A 162 12.82 -3.34 -21.02
C GLU A 162 12.13 -2.20 -20.24
N PHE A 163 11.14 -2.53 -19.41
CA PHE A 163 10.41 -1.58 -18.59
C PHE A 163 11.34 -0.81 -17.63
N GLU A 164 12.23 -1.51 -16.91
CA GLU A 164 13.23 -0.87 -16.03
C GLU A 164 14.21 0.04 -16.77
N LYS A 165 14.48 -0.21 -18.05
CA LYS A 165 15.35 0.64 -18.87
C LYS A 165 14.64 1.90 -19.33
N LYS A 166 13.34 1.78 -19.65
CA LYS A 166 12.54 2.84 -20.25
C LYS A 166 11.91 3.77 -19.20
N TYR A 167 11.61 3.26 -18.01
CA TYR A 167 10.90 4.01 -16.97
C TYR A 167 11.59 3.92 -15.60
N ASN A 168 11.41 4.96 -14.77
CA ASN A 168 11.92 4.99 -13.40
C ASN A 168 10.88 4.57 -12.35
N TYR A 169 9.69 4.09 -12.74
CA TYR A 169 8.64 3.69 -11.79
C TYR A 169 9.14 2.68 -10.73
N LEU A 170 9.87 1.64 -11.16
CA LEU A 170 10.41 0.60 -10.26
C LEU A 170 11.57 1.06 -9.36
N LYS A 171 12.03 2.31 -9.49
CA LYS A 171 12.96 2.91 -8.51
C LYS A 171 12.24 3.37 -7.24
N TYR A 172 10.94 3.63 -7.33
CA TYR A 172 10.17 4.27 -6.27
C TYR A 172 8.97 3.43 -5.81
N TYR A 173 8.51 2.50 -6.63
CA TYR A 173 7.43 1.58 -6.35
C TYR A 173 7.87 0.14 -6.59
N SER A 174 7.26 -0.80 -5.88
CA SER A 174 7.37 -2.21 -6.26
C SER A 174 6.58 -2.51 -7.52
N LEU A 175 6.92 -3.62 -8.19
CA LEU A 175 6.16 -4.11 -9.34
C LEU A 175 4.69 -4.40 -8.96
N TYR A 176 4.46 -4.90 -7.75
CA TYR A 176 3.12 -5.06 -7.19
C TYR A 176 2.40 -3.70 -7.06
N GLY A 177 3.09 -2.68 -6.54
CA GLY A 177 2.54 -1.33 -6.39
C GLY A 177 2.09 -0.73 -7.72
N ILE A 178 2.90 -0.79 -8.77
CA ILE A 178 2.54 -0.15 -10.06
C ILE A 178 1.49 -0.90 -10.88
N THR A 179 1.24 -2.17 -10.56
CA THR A 179 0.23 -3.00 -11.25
C THR A 179 -1.10 -3.08 -10.49
N ASN A 180 -1.16 -2.54 -9.27
CA ASN A 180 -2.35 -2.57 -8.43
C ASN A 180 -3.34 -1.43 -8.75
N HIS A 181 -3.88 -1.44 -9.97
CA HIS A 181 -4.88 -0.49 -10.42
C HIS A 181 -6.26 -0.83 -9.85
N VAL A 182 -6.90 0.15 -9.19
CA VAL A 182 -8.30 0.02 -8.76
C VAL A 182 -9.13 1.16 -9.36
N PRO A 183 -10.27 0.88 -10.03
CA PRO A 183 -11.16 1.91 -10.54
C PRO A 183 -11.65 2.86 -9.44
N GLY A 184 -11.69 4.16 -9.72
CA GLY A 184 -12.11 5.18 -8.76
C GLY A 184 -13.54 4.99 -8.28
N GLU A 185 -14.41 4.42 -9.13
CA GLU A 185 -15.78 4.04 -8.77
C GLU A 185 -15.82 2.99 -7.65
N VAL A 186 -14.94 1.97 -7.72
CA VAL A 186 -14.87 0.88 -6.74
C VAL A 186 -14.40 1.43 -5.39
N ILE A 187 -13.38 2.30 -5.41
CA ILE A 187 -12.91 3.01 -4.20
C ILE A 187 -14.04 3.89 -3.64
N TYR A 188 -14.77 4.62 -4.49
CA TYR A 188 -15.87 5.49 -4.08
C TYR A 188 -17.01 4.72 -3.40
N LYS A 189 -17.47 3.63 -4.02
CA LYS A 189 -18.56 2.80 -3.47
C LYS A 189 -18.22 2.33 -2.07
N ARG A 190 -17.02 1.77 -1.89
CA ARG A 190 -16.56 1.29 -0.58
C ARG A 190 -16.37 2.42 0.43
N PHE A 191 -15.75 3.53 0.01
CA PHE A 191 -15.64 4.72 0.83
C PHE A 191 -17.01 5.18 1.34
N PHE A 192 -17.99 5.26 0.45
CA PHE A 192 -19.33 5.78 0.76
C PHE A 192 -20.10 4.85 1.70
N GLU A 193 -20.09 3.53 1.43
CA GLU A 193 -20.73 2.54 2.31
C GLU A 193 -20.15 2.59 3.73
N SER A 194 -18.82 2.55 3.84
CA SER A 194 -18.14 2.61 5.14
C SER A 194 -18.32 3.96 5.85
N TYR A 195 -18.27 5.09 5.13
CA TYR A 195 -18.48 6.43 5.68
C TYR A 195 -19.87 6.61 6.31
N HIS A 196 -20.86 5.92 5.74
CA HIS A 196 -22.24 5.91 6.21
C HIS A 196 -22.57 4.70 7.10
N GLU A 197 -21.54 3.98 7.59
CA GLU A 197 -21.69 2.88 8.56
C GLU A 197 -22.56 1.73 8.02
N LEU A 198 -22.57 1.54 6.69
CA LEU A 198 -23.25 0.43 6.02
C LEU A 198 -22.39 -0.84 5.94
N ASP A 199 -21.08 -0.71 6.16
CA ASP A 199 -20.14 -1.81 6.21
C ASP A 199 -19.81 -2.20 7.66
N GLU A 200 -19.60 -3.50 7.88
CA GLU A 200 -19.00 -3.98 9.13
C GLU A 200 -17.52 -3.61 9.19
N VAL A 201 -17.15 -2.84 10.20
CA VAL A 201 -15.75 -2.52 10.52
C VAL A 201 -15.20 -3.43 11.62
N TYR A 202 -13.88 -3.56 11.73
CA TYR A 202 -13.26 -4.22 12.88
C TYR A 202 -13.56 -3.45 14.18
N TYR A 203 -13.67 -4.15 15.32
CA TYR A 203 -14.23 -3.62 16.57
C TYR A 203 -13.51 -2.38 17.13
N ASP A 204 -12.21 -2.28 16.87
CA ASP A 204 -11.34 -1.16 17.20
C ASP A 204 -11.53 0.07 16.29
N ALA A 205 -12.20 -0.10 15.16
CA ALA A 205 -12.31 0.94 14.13
C ALA A 205 -13.25 2.10 14.47
N THR A 206 -14.02 2.00 15.55
CA THR A 206 -14.89 3.09 16.03
C THR A 206 -14.11 4.31 16.52
N MET A 207 -12.80 4.18 16.75
CA MET A 207 -11.91 5.29 17.13
C MET A 207 -11.35 6.07 15.91
N PHE A 208 -11.59 5.58 14.69
CA PHE A 208 -11.06 6.17 13.47
C PHE A 208 -11.97 7.30 12.94
N LYS A 209 -11.40 8.15 12.07
CA LYS A 209 -12.19 9.15 11.33
C LYS A 209 -13.12 8.43 10.35
N LYS A 210 -14.32 8.96 10.13
CA LYS A 210 -15.30 8.39 9.19
C LYS A 210 -14.72 8.19 7.80
N GLU A 211 -13.86 9.12 7.37
CA GLU A 211 -13.16 9.10 6.09
C GLU A 211 -12.13 7.96 5.95
N ALA A 212 -11.70 7.35 7.06
CA ALA A 212 -10.77 6.22 7.08
C ALA A 212 -11.45 4.85 7.26
N LEU A 213 -12.75 4.80 7.61
CA LEU A 213 -13.43 3.53 7.94
C LEU A 213 -13.35 2.49 6.83
N TRP A 214 -13.31 2.92 5.57
CA TRP A 214 -13.18 2.02 4.43
C TRP A 214 -11.83 1.28 4.37
N LEU A 215 -10.78 1.79 5.01
CA LEU A 215 -9.52 1.04 5.16
C LEU A 215 -9.63 -0.11 6.15
N HIS A 216 -10.65 -0.08 7.01
CA HIS A 216 -10.83 -0.97 8.16
C HIS A 216 -12.13 -1.78 8.10
N SER A 217 -12.78 -1.78 6.93
CA SER A 217 -14.02 -2.53 6.73
C SER A 217 -13.71 -3.99 6.37
N LYS A 218 -14.44 -4.94 6.96
CA LYS A 218 -14.27 -6.37 6.65
C LYS A 218 -14.51 -6.64 5.16
N THR A 219 -15.40 -5.87 4.54
CA THR A 219 -15.70 -5.98 3.10
C THR A 219 -14.50 -5.56 2.26
N SER A 220 -13.84 -4.45 2.59
CA SER A 220 -12.61 -4.01 1.90
C SER A 220 -11.50 -5.05 1.94
N TYR A 221 -11.35 -5.75 3.07
CA TYR A 221 -10.33 -6.80 3.24
C TYR A 221 -10.61 -8.07 2.42
N ARG A 222 -11.84 -8.25 1.93
CA ARG A 222 -12.29 -9.44 1.18
C ARG A 222 -12.61 -9.16 -0.29
N ASP A 223 -12.72 -7.88 -0.65
CA ASP A 223 -13.01 -7.44 -2.00
C ASP A 223 -11.81 -7.71 -2.92
N GLU A 224 -12.06 -8.37 -4.06
CA GLU A 224 -10.97 -8.81 -4.96
C GLU A 224 -10.14 -7.66 -5.55
N GLN A 225 -10.66 -6.44 -5.59
CA GLN A 225 -9.91 -5.28 -6.08
C GLN A 225 -9.33 -4.47 -4.93
N LEU A 226 -10.10 -4.26 -3.85
CA LEU A 226 -9.70 -3.38 -2.75
C LEU A 226 -8.80 -4.05 -1.71
N ALA A 227 -8.86 -5.37 -1.55
CA ALA A 227 -8.00 -6.09 -0.61
C ALA A 227 -6.52 -5.81 -0.88
N HIS A 228 -6.15 -5.70 -2.16
CA HIS A 228 -4.81 -5.35 -2.58
C HIS A 228 -4.38 -3.93 -2.19
N LEU A 229 -5.31 -2.99 -1.99
CA LEU A 229 -4.99 -1.63 -1.51
C LEU A 229 -4.99 -1.53 0.01
N VAL A 230 -5.98 -2.15 0.67
CA VAL A 230 -6.15 -1.97 2.12
C VAL A 230 -5.23 -2.87 2.94
N ARG A 231 -4.74 -3.99 2.39
CA ARG A 231 -3.92 -4.96 3.12
C ARG A 231 -2.42 -4.75 2.97
N THR A 232 -1.97 -3.94 2.02
CA THR A 232 -0.53 -3.79 1.70
C THR A 232 -0.11 -2.34 1.66
N SER A 233 1.16 -2.08 1.99
CA SER A 233 1.80 -0.78 1.78
C SER A 233 2.41 -0.75 0.38
N ALA A 234 1.74 -0.13 -0.60
CA ALA A 234 2.21 -0.16 -1.99
C ALA A 234 3.50 0.65 -2.25
N ASN A 235 3.92 1.49 -1.29
CA ASN A 235 5.15 2.30 -1.35
C ASN A 235 6.38 1.60 -0.75
N GLU A 236 6.36 0.27 -0.59
CA GLU A 236 7.57 -0.45 -0.20
C GLU A 236 8.62 -0.31 -1.31
N VAL A 237 9.54 0.65 -1.12
CA VAL A 237 10.67 0.89 -2.03
C VAL A 237 11.41 -0.44 -2.22
N ALA A 238 11.29 -1.02 -3.41
CA ALA A 238 11.73 -2.37 -3.73
C ALA A 238 13.25 -2.55 -3.78
N HIS A 239 14.02 -1.46 -3.70
CA HIS A 239 15.46 -1.52 -3.75
C HIS A 239 16.07 -0.82 -2.53
N PHE A 240 16.40 -1.63 -1.53
CA PHE A 240 17.54 -1.34 -0.66
C PHE A 240 18.81 -1.44 -1.53
N SER A 241 19.11 -0.38 -2.29
CA SER A 241 20.49 -0.12 -2.69
C SER A 241 21.31 0.41 -1.52
N SER A 242 20.69 0.59 -0.35
CA SER A 242 21.42 0.92 0.86
C SER A 242 22.10 -0.34 1.35
N ASN A 243 23.41 -0.23 1.45
CA ASN A 243 24.23 -0.97 2.38
C ASN A 243 23.69 -0.91 3.83
N ILE A 244 22.78 0.02 4.13
CA ILE A 244 22.05 0.15 5.39
C ILE A 244 20.96 -0.92 5.54
N LYS A 245 20.88 -1.57 6.70
CA LYS A 245 19.84 -2.57 7.06
C LYS A 245 19.13 -2.19 8.37
N ILE A 246 17.86 -2.56 8.50
CA ILE A 246 17.11 -2.46 9.77
C ILE A 246 16.79 -3.88 10.24
N PHE A 247 17.09 -4.17 11.49
CA PHE A 247 16.87 -5.48 12.09
C PHE A 247 15.92 -5.38 13.29
N GLY A 248 14.89 -6.22 13.32
CA GLY A 248 13.99 -6.37 14.47
C GLY A 248 14.58 -7.27 15.56
N GLY A 249 14.04 -7.15 16.78
CA GLY A 249 14.57 -7.74 18.02
C GLY A 249 14.62 -9.27 18.14
N GLY A 250 14.32 -10.02 17.07
CA GLY A 250 14.41 -11.47 17.02
C GLY A 250 14.92 -12.04 15.69
N GLN A 251 15.26 -11.19 14.71
CA GLN A 251 15.61 -11.64 13.37
C GLN A 251 17.09 -11.99 13.21
N HIS A 252 17.97 -11.49 14.10
CA HIS A 252 19.41 -11.72 14.02
C HIS A 252 20.08 -11.77 15.39
N GLN A 253 21.15 -12.57 15.50
CA GLN A 253 22.04 -12.61 16.65
C GLN A 253 23.10 -11.50 16.54
N ILE A 254 22.68 -10.25 16.79
CA ILE A 254 23.62 -9.13 16.83
C ILE A 254 24.22 -9.07 18.24
N LYS A 255 25.53 -9.27 18.32
CA LYS A 255 26.30 -9.15 19.56
C LYS A 255 27.15 -7.89 19.51
N ILE A 256 27.03 -7.04 20.52
CA ILE A 256 27.94 -5.93 20.76
C ILE A 256 28.65 -6.25 22.07
N GLU A 257 29.99 -6.29 22.07
CA GLU A 257 30.79 -6.59 23.26
C GLU A 257 30.33 -7.88 23.98
N GLU A 258 30.08 -8.94 23.21
CA GLU A 258 29.57 -10.25 23.66
C GLU A 258 28.13 -10.28 24.21
N ALA A 259 27.48 -9.12 24.38
CA ALA A 259 26.07 -9.03 24.76
C ALA A 259 25.16 -9.13 23.53
N GLU A 260 24.24 -10.09 23.54
CA GLU A 260 23.23 -10.27 22.50
C GLU A 260 22.12 -9.21 22.67
N LEU A 261 21.89 -8.40 21.64
CA LEU A 261 20.83 -7.40 21.63
C LEU A 261 19.49 -8.05 21.31
N LYS A 262 18.79 -8.52 22.34
CA LYS A 262 17.38 -8.94 22.26
C LYS A 262 16.48 -7.72 22.44
N ASP A 263 15.36 -7.65 21.74
CA ASP A 263 14.36 -6.57 21.87
C ASP A 263 14.80 -5.17 21.38
N HIS A 264 15.80 -5.08 20.50
CA HIS A 264 16.24 -3.81 19.92
C HIS A 264 15.88 -3.71 18.43
N LEU A 265 15.54 -2.50 17.98
CA LEU A 265 15.48 -2.16 16.57
C LEU A 265 16.83 -1.57 16.16
N ILE A 266 17.57 -2.26 15.28
CA ILE A 266 18.96 -1.92 14.97
C ILE A 266 19.06 -1.40 13.54
N LEU A 267 19.56 -0.17 13.37
CA LEU A 267 19.98 0.37 12.08
C LEU A 267 21.47 0.08 11.87
N ALA A 268 21.80 -0.86 10.99
CA ALA A 268 23.18 -1.17 10.65
C ALA A 268 23.63 -0.37 9.43
N ILE A 269 24.65 0.48 9.62
CA ILE A 269 25.25 1.32 8.58
C ILE A 269 26.68 0.83 8.33
N PRO A 270 27.03 0.39 7.12
CA PRO A 270 28.40 -0.04 6.81
C PRO A 270 29.37 1.14 6.84
N THR A 271 30.54 0.91 7.41
CA THR A 271 31.59 1.93 7.62
C THR A 271 32.60 1.98 6.48
N ASP A 272 32.61 0.96 5.62
CA ASP A 272 33.52 0.78 4.49
C ASP A 272 33.05 1.46 3.20
N GLN A 273 31.82 2.01 3.19
CA GLN A 273 31.22 2.67 2.03
C GLN A 273 30.21 3.74 2.47
N THR A 274 30.15 4.85 1.72
CA THR A 274 29.19 5.93 1.98
C THR A 274 27.75 5.41 1.92
N PRO A 275 26.92 5.65 2.94
CA PRO A 275 25.55 5.15 2.96
C PRO A 275 24.71 5.80 1.86
N LYS A 276 24.09 4.97 1.01
CA LYS A 276 23.10 5.46 0.02
C LYS A 276 21.73 5.54 0.68
N ASN A 277 20.98 6.62 0.45
CA ASN A 277 19.59 6.80 0.90
C ASN A 277 19.41 6.76 2.44
N ILE A 278 20.34 7.35 3.21
CA ILE A 278 20.29 7.36 4.69
C ILE A 278 19.00 7.98 5.24
N ASP A 279 18.46 9.00 4.58
CA ASP A 279 17.22 9.67 4.99
C ASP A 279 15.99 8.73 4.90
N ASP A 280 15.92 7.90 3.85
CA ASP A 280 14.86 6.88 3.69
C ASP A 280 14.99 5.78 4.76
N ALA A 281 16.22 5.34 5.05
CA ALA A 281 16.47 4.36 6.09
C ALA A 281 16.08 4.87 7.48
N LEU A 282 16.39 6.14 7.80
CA LEU A 282 15.96 6.78 9.05
C LEU A 282 14.43 6.92 9.13
N TYR A 283 13.78 7.23 8.01
CA TYR A 283 12.31 7.27 7.93
C TYR A 283 11.65 5.91 8.22
N LYS A 284 12.19 4.84 7.62
CA LYS A 284 11.74 3.46 7.86
C LYS A 284 12.00 3.03 9.31
N LEU A 285 13.16 3.36 9.86
CA LEU A 285 13.49 3.09 11.25
C LEU A 285 12.46 3.72 12.19
N ARG A 286 12.09 4.99 11.96
CA ARG A 286 11.06 5.66 12.75
C ARG A 286 9.72 4.95 12.65
N THR A 287 9.31 4.58 11.44
CA THR A 287 8.02 3.91 11.22
C THR A 287 7.96 2.55 11.95
N ALA A 288 9.03 1.77 11.87
CA ALA A 288 9.17 0.51 12.58
C ALA A 288 9.18 0.71 14.11
N LEU A 289 9.89 1.75 14.60
CA LEU A 289 9.92 2.10 16.02
C LEU A 289 8.53 2.50 16.55
N LEU A 290 7.81 3.34 15.81
CA LEU A 290 6.43 3.73 16.15
C LEU A 290 5.50 2.53 16.20
N SER A 291 5.61 1.62 15.23
CA SER A 291 4.80 0.40 15.16
C SER A 291 5.10 -0.53 16.34
N ALA A 292 6.38 -0.74 16.67
CA ALA A 292 6.80 -1.52 17.81
C ALA A 292 6.28 -0.94 19.14
N PHE A 293 6.31 0.39 19.31
CA PHE A 293 5.73 1.02 20.51
C PHE A 293 4.22 0.84 20.60
N ILE A 294 3.50 0.87 19.47
CA ILE A 294 2.07 0.57 19.44
C ILE A 294 1.83 -0.88 19.87
N GLU A 295 2.58 -1.84 19.32
CA GLU A 295 2.47 -3.26 19.64
C GLU A 295 2.77 -3.58 21.11
N GLN A 296 3.72 -2.88 21.75
CA GLN A 296 4.10 -3.07 23.15
C GLN A 296 3.16 -2.39 24.18
N GLY A 297 2.02 -1.86 23.74
CA GLY A 297 1.01 -1.29 24.63
C GLY A 297 0.71 0.19 24.42
N GLY A 298 1.10 0.74 23.26
CA GLY A 298 0.73 2.08 22.82
C GLY A 298 1.89 3.07 22.85
N TYR A 299 2.01 3.86 21.78
CA TYR A 299 3.04 4.88 21.60
C TYR A 299 3.20 5.80 22.83
N HIS A 300 2.09 6.20 23.44
CA HIS A 300 2.07 7.11 24.59
C HIS A 300 2.81 6.59 25.84
N ARG A 301 2.97 5.26 25.98
CA ARG A 301 3.71 4.68 27.12
C ARG A 301 5.21 4.95 27.02
N PHE A 302 5.69 5.17 25.79
CA PHE A 302 7.09 5.36 25.47
C PHE A 302 7.40 6.78 24.96
N SER A 303 6.38 7.53 24.52
CA SER A 303 6.53 8.92 24.07
C SER A 303 6.85 9.85 25.25
N SER A 304 7.94 10.60 25.15
CA SER A 304 8.22 11.77 25.99
C SER A 304 8.16 13.03 25.15
N ASP A 305 7.91 14.19 25.77
CA ASP A 305 7.93 15.47 25.04
C ASP A 305 9.31 15.74 24.40
N GLU A 306 10.40 15.27 25.01
CA GLU A 306 11.75 15.33 24.43
C GLU A 306 11.87 14.46 23.18
N PHE A 307 11.29 13.25 23.20
CA PHE A 307 11.29 12.34 22.06
C PHE A 307 10.40 12.87 20.93
N ASP A 308 9.16 13.26 21.23
CA ASP A 308 8.18 13.79 20.28
C ASP A 308 8.69 15.07 19.57
N ASN A 309 9.40 15.93 20.29
CA ASN A 309 9.98 17.17 19.76
C ASN A 309 11.41 17.00 19.24
N SER A 310 11.99 15.81 19.31
CA SER A 310 13.32 15.57 18.75
C SER A 310 13.34 15.85 17.25
N LYS A 311 14.48 16.29 16.70
CA LYS A 311 14.67 16.41 15.24
C LYS A 311 14.38 15.09 14.53
N PHE A 312 14.75 13.98 15.18
CA PHE A 312 14.44 12.65 14.68
C PHE A 312 12.94 12.46 14.49
N MET A 313 12.06 12.95 15.36
CA MET A 313 10.60 12.82 15.20
C MET A 313 9.94 13.96 14.40
N SER A 314 10.48 15.18 14.48
CA SER A 314 9.88 16.41 13.93
C SER A 314 10.29 16.74 12.49
N ASP A 315 11.50 16.40 12.04
CA ASP A 315 11.98 16.77 10.69
C ASP A 315 11.28 15.99 9.56
N TYR A 316 10.45 15.01 9.91
CA TYR A 316 9.86 14.06 8.97
C TYR A 316 8.43 13.64 9.34
N THR A 317 7.72 14.46 10.11
CA THR A 317 6.29 14.26 10.34
C THR A 317 5.60 14.17 8.99
N TYR A 318 4.83 13.11 8.77
CA TYR A 318 4.19 12.89 7.47
C TYR A 318 3.29 14.08 7.13
N LYS A 319 3.60 14.75 6.02
CA LYS A 319 2.76 15.82 5.45
C LYS A 319 2.00 15.22 4.28
N PRO A 320 0.65 15.11 4.36
CA PRO A 320 -0.15 14.62 3.24
C PRO A 320 0.10 15.51 2.02
N CYS A 321 0.42 14.90 0.89
CA CYS A 321 0.77 15.63 -0.33
C CYS A 321 -0.46 16.03 -1.12
N VAL A 322 -1.32 15.06 -1.45
CA VAL A 322 -2.42 15.23 -2.40
C VAL A 322 -3.73 15.51 -1.69
N VAL A 323 -4.03 14.74 -0.65
CA VAL A 323 -5.27 14.82 0.13
C VAL A 323 -5.24 16.10 0.98
N GLY A 324 -4.15 16.34 1.69
CA GLY A 324 -3.92 17.51 2.56
C GLY A 324 -4.78 17.53 3.83
N GLN A 325 -6.08 17.21 3.73
CA GLN A 325 -7.06 17.29 4.82
C GLN A 325 -8.12 16.17 4.71
N TRP A 326 -8.66 15.73 5.84
CA TRP A 326 -9.68 14.67 5.93
C TRP A 326 -10.89 14.89 5.03
N ASN A 327 -11.48 16.09 5.07
CA ASN A 327 -12.65 16.43 4.27
C ASN A 327 -12.38 16.45 2.74
N ARG A 328 -11.13 16.30 2.30
CA ARG A 328 -10.75 16.22 0.88
C ARG A 328 -10.60 14.79 0.37
N VAL A 329 -10.62 13.76 1.23
CA VAL A 329 -10.49 12.35 0.83
C VAL A 329 -11.51 12.00 -0.25
N LYS A 330 -12.80 12.24 0.03
CA LYS A 330 -13.90 11.97 -0.92
C LYS A 330 -13.70 12.70 -2.25
N ASN A 331 -13.21 13.94 -2.22
CA ASN A 331 -12.99 14.74 -3.43
C ASN A 331 -11.93 14.09 -4.34
N LYS A 332 -10.84 13.56 -3.76
CA LYS A 332 -9.77 12.89 -4.53
C LYS A 332 -10.25 11.57 -5.14
N ILE A 333 -11.04 10.80 -4.39
CA ILE A 333 -11.65 9.57 -4.89
C ILE A 333 -12.62 9.86 -6.05
N VAL A 334 -13.45 10.89 -5.94
CA VAL A 334 -14.34 11.32 -7.04
C VAL A 334 -13.54 11.82 -8.25
N GLY A 335 -12.43 12.52 -8.03
CA GLY A 335 -11.51 12.93 -9.10
C GLY A 335 -10.94 11.75 -9.88
N LEU A 336 -10.52 10.68 -9.19
CA LEU A 336 -10.07 9.42 -9.81
C LEU A 336 -11.18 8.80 -10.67
N TRP A 337 -12.40 8.70 -10.14
CA TRP A 337 -13.53 8.12 -10.86
C TRP A 337 -13.90 8.93 -12.11
N ALA A 338 -13.95 10.26 -11.99
CA ALA A 338 -14.19 11.13 -13.13
C ALA A 338 -13.09 10.98 -14.19
N TRP A 339 -11.83 10.88 -13.78
CA TRP A 339 -10.73 10.64 -14.72
C TRP A 339 -10.89 9.31 -15.47
N ASP A 340 -11.20 8.21 -14.76
CA ASP A 340 -11.42 6.90 -15.38
C ASP A 340 -12.56 6.93 -16.42
N THR A 341 -13.62 7.67 -16.11
CA THR A 341 -14.81 7.81 -16.96
C THR A 341 -14.53 8.66 -18.22
N SER A 342 -13.64 9.65 -18.11
CA SER A 342 -13.38 10.64 -19.17
C SER A 342 -12.76 10.07 -20.45
N ARG A 343 -12.18 8.86 -20.41
CA ARG A 343 -11.50 8.29 -21.58
C ARG A 343 -12.42 8.04 -22.78
N SER A 344 -13.74 8.00 -22.55
CA SER A 344 -14.76 7.74 -23.58
C SER A 344 -15.78 8.88 -23.74
N LYS A 345 -15.60 9.99 -23.01
CA LYS A 345 -16.63 11.03 -22.85
C LYS A 345 -16.01 12.42 -22.85
N THR A 346 -16.78 13.43 -23.25
CA THR A 346 -16.43 14.82 -22.98
C THR A 346 -16.41 15.09 -21.47
N VAL A 347 -15.81 16.21 -21.04
CA VAL A 347 -15.77 16.60 -19.62
C VAL A 347 -17.19 16.79 -19.07
N ALA A 348 -18.09 17.42 -19.84
CA ALA A 348 -19.47 17.63 -19.44
C ALA A 348 -20.24 16.30 -19.26
N GLU A 349 -20.12 15.39 -20.21
CA GLU A 349 -20.72 14.05 -20.12
C GLU A 349 -20.15 13.24 -18.95
N THR A 350 -18.85 13.35 -18.70
CA THR A 350 -18.18 12.71 -17.56
C THR A 350 -18.74 13.20 -16.23
N VAL A 351 -18.85 14.52 -16.08
CA VAL A 351 -19.37 15.16 -14.87
C VAL A 351 -20.81 14.75 -14.60
N ASN A 352 -21.65 14.77 -15.64
CA ASN A 352 -23.05 14.36 -15.54
C ASN A 352 -23.18 12.88 -15.17
N PHE A 353 -22.42 12.01 -15.85
CA PHE A 353 -22.42 10.59 -15.57
C PHE A 353 -22.04 10.29 -14.11
N VAL A 354 -20.93 10.86 -13.62
CA VAL A 354 -20.50 10.64 -12.22
C VAL A 354 -21.54 11.18 -11.25
N ARG A 355 -22.13 12.35 -11.52
CA ARG A 355 -23.18 12.93 -10.67
C ARG A 355 -24.40 12.02 -10.56
N GLU A 356 -24.87 11.50 -11.70
CA GLU A 356 -26.03 10.62 -11.79
C GLU A 356 -25.76 9.29 -11.07
N GLU A 357 -24.62 8.66 -11.33
CA GLU A 357 -24.25 7.39 -10.71
C GLU A 357 -24.05 7.50 -9.20
N MET A 358 -23.47 8.60 -8.70
CA MET A 358 -23.43 8.88 -7.27
C MET A 358 -24.84 8.95 -6.67
N GLY A 359 -25.77 9.60 -7.37
CA GLY A 359 -27.16 9.72 -6.94
C GLY A 359 -27.92 8.39 -6.98
N ASN A 360 -27.71 7.59 -8.02
CA ASN A 360 -28.27 6.24 -8.16
C ASN A 360 -27.74 5.31 -7.06
N PHE A 361 -26.45 5.37 -6.77
CA PHE A 361 -25.84 4.61 -5.69
C PHE A 361 -26.42 4.99 -4.32
N ALA A 362 -26.46 6.29 -3.99
CA ALA A 362 -27.02 6.77 -2.73
C ALA A 362 -28.49 6.33 -2.53
N LYS A 363 -29.31 6.37 -3.60
CA LYS A 363 -30.68 5.85 -3.58
C LYS A 363 -30.74 4.35 -3.31
N THR A 364 -29.87 3.58 -3.97
CA THR A 364 -29.83 2.11 -3.85
C THR A 364 -29.57 1.67 -2.41
N VAL A 365 -28.70 2.40 -1.70
CA VAL A 365 -28.38 2.13 -0.29
C VAL A 365 -29.23 2.93 0.72
N GLY A 366 -30.29 3.60 0.25
CA GLY A 366 -31.26 4.29 1.11
C GLY A 366 -30.77 5.59 1.76
N ILE A 367 -29.67 6.17 1.28
CA ILE A 367 -29.05 7.38 1.86
C ILE A 367 -29.54 8.63 1.13
N LYS A 368 -30.16 9.55 1.88
CA LYS A 368 -30.53 10.89 1.39
C LYS A 368 -29.35 11.85 1.50
N THR A 369 -28.36 11.71 0.63
CA THR A 369 -27.26 12.68 0.50
C THR A 369 -27.37 13.46 -0.80
N ALA A 370 -27.06 14.76 -0.75
CA ALA A 370 -26.87 15.54 -1.96
C ALA A 370 -25.57 15.09 -2.65
N SER A 371 -25.67 14.70 -3.91
CA SER A 371 -24.50 14.51 -4.78
C SER A 371 -23.70 15.82 -4.85
N TYR A 372 -22.41 15.75 -5.17
CA TYR A 372 -21.66 16.95 -5.50
C TYR A 372 -22.31 17.70 -6.68
N SER A 373 -22.16 19.02 -6.71
CA SER A 373 -22.53 19.81 -7.88
C SER A 373 -21.61 19.48 -9.06
N GLU A 374 -22.10 19.73 -10.28
CA GLU A 374 -21.32 19.53 -11.51
C GLU A 374 -20.00 20.32 -11.47
N LYS A 375 -20.05 21.57 -10.99
CA LYS A 375 -18.86 22.42 -10.81
C LYS A 375 -17.84 21.79 -9.85
N SER A 376 -18.28 21.17 -8.76
CA SER A 376 -17.36 20.51 -7.82
C SER A 376 -16.70 19.28 -8.46
N ILE A 377 -17.48 18.43 -9.15
CA ILE A 377 -16.95 17.25 -9.84
C ILE A 377 -15.96 17.65 -10.92
N GLN A 378 -16.26 18.71 -11.70
CA GLN A 378 -15.33 19.25 -12.68
C GLN A 378 -14.00 19.69 -12.04
N LEU A 379 -14.04 20.42 -10.94
CA LEU A 379 -12.83 20.83 -10.22
C LEU A 379 -12.02 19.63 -9.68
N TYR A 380 -12.69 18.57 -9.24
CA TYR A 380 -12.02 17.36 -8.76
C TYR A 380 -11.38 16.58 -9.91
N TYR A 381 -12.06 16.49 -11.05
CA TYR A 381 -11.50 15.94 -12.29
C TYR A 381 -10.27 16.73 -12.74
N GLU A 382 -10.35 18.06 -12.83
CA GLU A 382 -9.22 18.93 -13.19
C GLU A 382 -8.05 18.78 -12.21
N SER A 383 -8.33 18.65 -10.90
CA SER A 383 -7.29 18.36 -9.90
C SER A 383 -6.62 17.01 -10.13
N ALA A 384 -7.37 15.98 -10.54
CA ALA A 384 -6.80 14.67 -10.86
C ALA A 384 -5.97 14.72 -12.15
N VAL A 385 -6.48 15.39 -13.19
CA VAL A 385 -5.74 15.63 -14.45
C VAL A 385 -4.44 16.40 -14.20
N GLY A 386 -4.42 17.38 -13.29
CA GLY A 386 -3.20 18.10 -12.93
C GLY A 386 -2.08 17.21 -12.38
N GLN A 387 -2.44 16.15 -11.64
CA GLN A 387 -1.48 15.21 -11.06
C GLN A 387 -1.17 14.02 -11.98
N ILE A 388 -2.17 13.52 -12.71
CA ILE A 388 -2.00 12.38 -13.63
C ILE A 388 -1.34 12.83 -14.95
N GLY A 389 -1.78 13.95 -15.51
CA GLY A 389 -1.39 14.45 -16.82
C GLY A 389 -2.51 14.34 -17.86
N THR A 390 -2.27 14.92 -19.04
CA THR A 390 -3.22 15.03 -20.16
C THR A 390 -2.88 14.12 -21.35
N GLY A 391 -1.80 13.32 -21.26
CA GLY A 391 -1.39 12.33 -22.28
C GLY A 391 -0.75 12.92 -23.54
N ARG A 392 -1.05 14.19 -23.88
CA ARG A 392 -0.32 14.92 -24.91
C ARG A 392 0.97 15.46 -24.31
N ARG A 393 2.11 14.89 -24.71
CA ARG A 393 3.40 15.60 -24.66
C ARG A 393 3.20 16.88 -25.48
N THR A 394 2.97 18.00 -24.81
CA THR A 394 2.97 19.30 -25.48
C THR A 394 4.29 19.44 -26.22
N SER A 395 4.22 19.99 -27.44
CA SER A 395 5.32 20.23 -28.38
C SER A 395 6.54 20.95 -27.78
N ASP A 396 6.43 21.47 -26.57
CA ASP A 396 7.47 22.20 -25.85
C ASP A 396 8.42 21.31 -25.04
N GLY A 397 8.32 19.97 -25.13
CA GLY A 397 9.36 19.06 -24.64
C GLY A 397 9.59 18.99 -23.12
N PHE A 398 9.02 19.89 -22.32
CA PHE A 398 9.20 19.92 -20.86
C PHE A 398 8.05 19.21 -20.13
N CYS A 399 8.33 18.03 -19.57
CA CYS A 399 7.51 17.49 -18.49
C CYS A 399 7.56 18.45 -17.30
N LYS A 400 6.43 19.08 -16.94
CA LYS A 400 6.35 19.87 -15.70
C LYS A 400 6.31 18.92 -14.51
N MET A 401 7.21 19.11 -13.55
CA MET A 401 7.19 18.44 -12.26
C MET A 401 5.88 18.74 -11.53
N ARG A 402 5.21 17.71 -11.03
CA ARG A 402 3.95 17.81 -10.27
C ARG A 402 4.20 17.47 -8.80
N ASP A 403 3.21 17.71 -7.94
CA ASP A 403 3.36 17.47 -6.51
C ASP A 403 3.64 16.00 -6.21
N ILE A 404 3.01 15.07 -6.94
CA ILE A 404 3.27 13.64 -6.79
C ILE A 404 4.71 13.24 -7.16
N ASP A 405 5.38 13.96 -8.06
CA ASP A 405 6.77 13.67 -8.43
C ASP A 405 7.72 13.96 -7.26
N ARG A 406 7.56 15.13 -6.62
CA ARG A 406 8.32 15.48 -5.42
C ARG A 406 8.01 14.54 -4.26
N GLN A 407 6.75 14.15 -4.12
CA GLN A 407 6.34 13.27 -3.03
C GLN A 407 6.89 11.86 -3.17
N VAL A 408 6.89 11.31 -4.37
CA VAL A 408 7.37 9.95 -4.64
C VAL A 408 8.89 9.91 -4.67
N THR A 409 9.52 10.83 -5.40
CA THR A 409 10.97 10.76 -5.63
C THR A 409 11.79 11.42 -4.52
N LYS A 410 11.16 12.23 -3.67
CA LYS A 410 11.82 13.11 -2.68
C LYS A 410 12.90 14.00 -3.30
N SER A 411 12.79 14.28 -4.60
CA SER A 411 13.78 15.01 -5.39
C SER A 411 13.08 15.80 -6.52
N GLU A 412 13.88 16.45 -7.38
CA GLU A 412 13.38 17.07 -8.61
C GLU A 412 13.24 16.08 -9.78
N THR A 413 13.40 14.78 -9.51
CA THR A 413 13.19 13.73 -10.52
C THR A 413 11.71 13.61 -10.86
N ILE A 414 11.40 13.57 -12.15
CA ILE A 414 10.05 13.35 -12.65
C ILE A 414 9.80 11.84 -12.78
N LEU A 415 8.68 11.36 -12.24
CA LEU A 415 8.26 9.97 -12.38
C LEU A 415 7.71 9.74 -13.79
N GLY A 416 8.21 8.72 -14.48
CA GLY A 416 7.82 8.38 -15.83
C GLY A 416 8.99 7.85 -16.65
N LEU A 417 9.06 8.29 -17.90
CA LEU A 417 10.13 7.94 -18.83
C LEU A 417 11.47 8.51 -18.35
N THR A 418 12.52 7.71 -18.37
CA THR A 418 13.88 8.10 -17.93
C THR A 418 14.65 8.98 -18.93
N GLU A 419 14.01 9.30 -20.06
CA GLU A 419 14.56 9.97 -21.25
C GLU A 419 15.69 9.24 -21.98
N HIS A 420 15.84 9.64 -23.24
CA HIS A 420 16.34 8.93 -24.43
C HIS A 420 17.85 8.66 -24.47
#